data_AF-A0A7X8LY63-F1
#
_entry.id   AF-A0A7X8LY63-F1
#
_cell.length_a   1.000
_cell.length_b   1.000
_cell.length_c   1.000
_cell.angle_alpha   90.00
_cell.angle_beta   90.00
_cell.angle_gamma   90.00
#
_symmetry.space_group_name_H-M   'P 1'
#
loop_
_entity.id
_entity.type
_entity.pdbx_description
1 polymer ?
#
loop_
_entity_poly.entity_id
_entity_poly.type
_entity_poly.pdbx_seq_one_letter_code
_entity_poly.pdbx_strand_id
1 'polypeptide(L)'
;MYYALFAVLFIILLMMIQARQLKSEFVKIPQRNLNIRIALISDVHTGLLRVSSDSAAKAILENKPDLIIIAGDIIEKEKHISSFTHWIKKIAGNIPVFAVPGNHDHICFKKNPNAKKLFMFNIK
;
A
#
# COMPACT_ATOMS: atom_id res chain seq x y z
N MET A 1 -10.80 4.76 38.31
CA MET A 1 -9.49 4.63 37.63
C MET A 1 -9.44 3.42 36.69
N TYR A 2 -9.85 2.22 37.11
CA TYR A 2 -9.84 1.03 36.24
C TYR A 2 -10.80 1.13 35.04
N TYR A 3 -12.00 1.70 35.20
CA TYR A 3 -12.94 1.90 34.08
C TYR A 3 -12.36 2.80 32.98
N ALA A 4 -11.63 3.86 33.37
CA ALA A 4 -10.98 4.74 32.41
C ALA A 4 -9.87 4.00 31.64
N LEU A 5 -9.06 3.19 32.34
CA LEU A 5 -8.06 2.34 31.69
C LEU A 5 -8.71 1.33 30.73
N PHE A 6 -9.80 0.69 31.14
CA PHE A 6 -10.54 -0.25 30.29
C PHE A 6 -11.11 0.43 29.04
N ALA A 7 -11.67 1.64 29.19
CA ALA A 7 -12.18 2.41 28.06
C ALA A 7 -11.05 2.78 27.06
N VAL A 8 -9.88 3.19 27.54
CA VAL A 8 -8.72 3.48 26.68
C VAL A 8 -8.26 2.22 25.93
N LEU A 9 -8.14 1.08 26.62
CA LEU A 9 -7.78 -0.19 26.00
C LEU A 9 -8.80 -0.62 24.95
N PHE A 10 -10.09 -0.43 25.24
CA PHE A 10 -11.18 -0.72 24.31
C PHE A 10 -11.13 0.16 23.06
N ILE A 11 -10.88 1.47 23.21
CA ILE A 11 -10.71 2.39 22.07
C ILE A 11 -9.51 1.96 21.21
N ILE A 12 -8.37 1.64 21.81
CA ILE A 12 -7.19 1.15 21.08
C ILE A 12 -7.52 -0.13 20.31
N LEU A 13 -8.26 -1.06 20.92
CA LEU A 13 -8.72 -2.28 20.27
C LEU A 13 -9.60 -1.97 19.05
N LEU A 14 -10.57 -1.07 19.18
CA LEU A 14 -11.44 -0.66 18.07
C LEU A 14 -10.63 -0.04 16.92
N MET A 15 -9.69 0.84 17.23
CA MET A 15 -8.80 1.44 16.21
C MET A 15 -7.95 0.39 15.50
N MET A 16 -7.43 -0.61 16.23
CA MET A 16 -6.67 -1.71 15.63
C MET A 16 -7.51 -2.58 14.69
N ILE A 17 -8.80 -2.79 15.02
CA ILE A 17 -9.73 -3.53 14.17
C ILE A 17 -10.03 -2.73 12.90
N GLN A 18 -10.33 -1.43 13.05
CA GLN A 18 -10.62 -0.54 11.93
C GLN A 18 -9.43 -0.47 10.95
N ALA A 19 -8.19 -0.37 11.45
CA ALA A 19 -6.99 -0.31 10.62
C ALA A 19 -6.73 -1.57 9.76
N ARG A 20 -7.40 -2.70 10.05
CA ARG A 20 -7.32 -3.93 9.25
C ARG A 20 -8.35 -3.98 8.12
N GLN A 21 -9.37 -3.13 8.19
CA GLN A 21 -10.45 -3.11 7.20
C GLN A 21 -10.02 -2.29 5.99
N LEU A 22 -9.97 -2.95 4.84
CA LEU A 22 -9.73 -2.30 3.56
C LEU A 22 -11.07 -1.83 2.98
N LYS A 23 -11.19 -0.53 2.75
CA LYS A 23 -12.33 0.08 2.04
C LYS A 23 -11.85 0.57 0.67
N SER A 24 -12.57 0.21 -0.38
CA SER A 24 -12.32 0.73 -1.74
C SER A 24 -13.13 2.00 -1.96
N GLU A 25 -12.48 3.07 -2.42
CA GLU A 25 -13.12 4.33 -2.78
C GLU A 25 -12.95 4.60 -4.28
N PHE A 26 -13.90 5.33 -4.87
CA PHE A 26 -13.96 5.52 -6.32
C PHE A 26 -14.11 7.00 -6.64
N VAL A 27 -13.23 7.48 -7.51
CA VAL A 27 -13.32 8.82 -8.10
C VAL A 27 -13.55 8.65 -9.60
N LYS A 28 -14.66 9.20 -10.11
CA LYS A 28 -14.96 9.23 -11.54
C LYS A 28 -14.49 10.54 -12.13
N ILE A 29 -13.57 10.48 -13.08
CA ILE A 29 -13.10 11.65 -13.82
C ILE A 29 -13.93 11.73 -15.11
N PRO A 30 -14.66 12.83 -15.36
CA PRO A 30 -15.51 12.96 -16.54
C PRO A 30 -14.65 13.18 -17.78
N GLN A 31 -14.21 12.08 -18.41
CA GLN A 31 -13.44 12.12 -19.65
C GLN A 31 -14.13 11.23 -20.69
N ARG A 32 -14.61 11.86 -21.77
CA ARG A 32 -15.60 11.28 -22.70
C ARG A 32 -15.11 10.02 -23.44
N ASN A 33 -13.80 9.84 -23.57
CA ASN A 33 -13.20 8.79 -24.42
C ASN A 33 -12.21 7.88 -23.67
N LEU A 34 -12.11 7.97 -22.34
CA LEU A 34 -11.16 7.17 -21.57
C LEU A 34 -11.90 6.20 -20.66
N ASN A 35 -12.06 4.95 -21.11
CA ASN A 35 -12.66 3.87 -20.33
C ASN A 35 -11.55 3.05 -19.66
N ILE A 36 -10.86 3.67 -18.71
CA ILE A 36 -9.77 3.04 -17.95
C ILE A 36 -10.10 3.07 -16.45
N ARG A 37 -9.81 1.97 -15.76
CA ARG A 37 -9.93 1.85 -14.32
C ARG A 37 -8.54 1.72 -13.71
N ILE A 38 -8.22 2.66 -12.82
CA ILE A 38 -6.92 2.71 -12.16
C ILE A 38 -7.11 2.39 -10.68
N ALA A 39 -6.41 1.39 -10.18
CA ALA A 39 -6.27 1.20 -8.74
C ALA A 39 -5.13 2.09 -8.24
N LEU A 40 -5.47 3.16 -7.52
CA LEU A 40 -4.50 4.05 -6.90
C LEU A 40 -4.27 3.60 -5.45
N ILE A 41 -3.03 3.30 -5.12
CA ILE A 41 -2.58 2.88 -3.78
C ILE A 41 -1.51 3.88 -3.34
N SER A 42 -1.53 4.31 -2.08
CA SER A 42 -0.52 5.21 -1.52
C SER A 42 -0.21 4.81 -0.08
N ASP A 43 0.90 5.30 0.46
CA ASP A 43 1.24 5.21 1.88
C ASP A 43 1.20 3.76 2.39
N VAL A 44 1.69 2.83 1.57
CA VAL A 44 1.66 1.39 1.84
C VAL A 44 2.40 1.10 3.13
N HIS A 45 3.52 1.78 3.38
CA HIS A 45 4.30 1.64 4.61
C HIS A 45 4.49 0.17 4.98
N THR A 46 5.19 -0.57 4.10
CA THR A 46 5.15 -2.05 4.06
C THR A 46 5.49 -2.72 5.40
N GLY A 47 6.27 -2.08 6.28
CA GLY A 47 6.55 -2.61 7.62
C GLY A 47 5.45 -2.39 8.68
N LEU A 48 4.45 -1.57 8.38
CA LEU A 48 3.37 -1.13 9.26
C LEU A 48 1.98 -1.46 8.73
N LEU A 49 1.87 -1.94 7.48
CA LEU A 49 0.62 -2.28 6.84
C LEU A 49 -0.13 -3.37 7.62
N ARG A 50 -1.32 -3.02 8.13
CA ARG A 50 -2.21 -3.95 8.84
C ARG A 50 -3.21 -4.65 7.94
N VAL A 51 -3.40 -4.15 6.72
CA VAL A 51 -4.22 -4.80 5.71
C VAL A 51 -3.49 -6.03 5.18
N SER A 52 -4.17 -7.18 5.22
CA SER A 52 -3.58 -8.42 4.71
C SER A 52 -3.42 -8.37 3.19
N SER A 53 -2.40 -9.04 2.67
CA SER A 53 -2.20 -9.16 1.22
C SER A 53 -3.39 -9.84 0.53
N ASP A 54 -4.09 -10.76 1.21
CA ASP A 54 -5.29 -11.42 0.69
C ASP A 54 -6.48 -10.46 0.57
N SER A 55 -6.68 -9.59 1.57
CA SER A 55 -7.70 -8.54 1.51
C SER A 55 -7.42 -7.56 0.37
N ALA A 56 -6.16 -7.15 0.19
CA ALA A 56 -5.76 -6.29 -0.92
C ALA A 56 -5.93 -6.98 -2.28
N ALA A 57 -5.49 -8.23 -2.42
CA ALA A 57 -5.66 -9.00 -3.65
C ALA A 57 -7.13 -9.20 -4.01
N LYS A 58 -7.99 -9.51 -3.02
CA LYS A 58 -9.43 -9.61 -3.20
C LYS A 58 -10.04 -8.29 -3.68
N ALA A 59 -9.68 -7.16 -3.07
CA ALA A 59 -10.17 -5.86 -3.50
C ALA A 59 -9.73 -5.52 -4.94
N ILE A 60 -8.50 -5.82 -5.32
CA ILE A 60 -8.04 -5.64 -6.71
C ILE A 60 -8.84 -6.52 -7.67
N LEU A 61 -9.03 -7.81 -7.33
CA LEU A 61 -9.78 -8.75 -8.17
C LEU A 61 -11.25 -8.35 -8.35
N GLU A 62 -11.92 -7.93 -7.28
CA GLU A 62 -13.32 -7.49 -7.31
C GLU A 62 -13.49 -6.21 -8.13
N ASN A 63 -12.52 -5.30 -8.03
CA ASN A 63 -12.56 -4.02 -8.73
C ASN A 63 -12.04 -4.08 -10.17
N LYS A 64 -11.32 -5.13 -10.58
CA LYS A 64 -10.85 -5.33 -11.96
C LYS A 64 -10.21 -4.08 -12.58
N PRO A 65 -9.16 -3.48 -11.98
CA PRO A 65 -8.46 -2.35 -12.57
C PRO A 65 -7.66 -2.80 -13.79
N ASP A 66 -7.50 -1.89 -14.75
CA ASP A 66 -6.66 -2.08 -15.94
C ASP A 66 -5.17 -1.83 -15.61
N LEU A 67 -4.89 -1.02 -14.58
CA LEU A 67 -3.54 -0.78 -14.08
C LEU A 67 -3.54 -0.41 -12.59
N ILE A 68 -2.41 -0.65 -11.92
CA ILE A 68 -2.17 -0.27 -10.53
C ILE A 68 -1.12 0.86 -10.49
N ILE A 69 -1.43 1.95 -9.77
CA ILE A 69 -0.48 3.02 -9.47
C ILE A 69 -0.19 3.02 -7.96
N ILE A 70 1.09 3.04 -7.61
CA ILE A 70 1.56 3.20 -6.23
C ILE A 70 2.19 4.57 -6.09
N ALA A 71 1.51 5.46 -5.38
CA ALA A 71 1.77 6.90 -5.30
C ALA A 71 2.68 7.31 -4.14
N GLY A 72 3.66 6.48 -3.78
CA GLY A 72 4.68 6.80 -2.79
C GLY A 72 4.48 6.18 -1.41
N ASP A 73 5.43 6.50 -0.53
CA ASP A 73 5.56 6.05 0.86
C ASP A 73 5.40 4.53 1.02
N ILE A 74 6.28 3.82 0.32
CA ILE A 74 6.24 2.37 0.17
C ILE A 74 7.06 1.68 1.26
N ILE A 75 8.28 2.17 1.49
CA ILE A 75 9.26 1.61 2.42
C ILE A 75 9.83 2.67 3.37
N GLU A 76 10.18 2.22 4.57
CA GLU A 76 10.90 3.02 5.58
C GLU A 76 12.36 2.57 5.73
N LYS A 77 12.64 1.31 5.36
CA LYS A 77 13.96 0.67 5.49
C LYS A 77 14.18 -0.27 4.31
N GLU A 78 15.44 -0.45 3.91
CA GLU A 78 15.82 -1.35 2.81
C GLU A 78 15.21 -2.76 2.93
N LYS A 79 15.21 -3.32 4.16
CA LYS A 79 14.66 -4.66 4.43
C LYS A 79 13.17 -4.81 4.06
N HIS A 80 12.42 -3.73 3.90
CA HIS A 80 11.00 -3.77 3.51
C HIS A 80 10.82 -3.92 1.99
N ILE A 81 11.87 -3.73 1.17
CA ILE A 81 11.81 -3.88 -0.29
C ILE A 81 11.38 -5.30 -0.68
N SER A 82 11.93 -6.32 -0.04
CA SER A 82 11.59 -7.72 -0.34
C SER A 82 10.13 -8.03 0.04
N SER A 83 9.68 -7.58 1.21
CA SER A 83 8.28 -7.70 1.65
C SER A 83 7.33 -7.00 0.68
N PHE A 84 7.69 -5.81 0.21
CA PHE A 84 6.90 -5.06 -0.76
C PHE A 84 6.83 -5.79 -2.09
N THR A 85 7.96 -6.30 -2.57
CA THR A 85 8.04 -7.07 -3.81
C THR A 85 7.17 -8.32 -3.76
N HIS A 86 7.15 -9.03 -2.62
CA HIS A 86 6.27 -10.18 -2.45
C HIS A 86 4.79 -9.77 -2.37
N TRP A 87 4.48 -8.70 -1.64
CA TRP A 87 3.14 -8.16 -1.52
C TRP A 87 2.58 -7.72 -2.88
N ILE A 88 3.33 -6.95 -3.67
CA ILE A 88 2.87 -6.45 -4.96
C ILE A 88 2.67 -7.59 -5.96
N LYS A 89 3.56 -8.59 -5.99
CA LYS A 89 3.40 -9.79 -6.82
C LYS A 89 2.12 -10.55 -6.50
N LYS A 90 1.74 -10.62 -5.22
CA LYS A 90 0.52 -11.31 -4.79
C LYS A 90 -0.75 -10.57 -5.22
N ILE A 91 -0.76 -9.23 -5.15
CA ILE A 91 -1.98 -8.45 -5.47
C ILE A 91 -2.12 -8.10 -6.95
N ALA A 92 -1.01 -7.91 -7.67
CA ALA A 92 -1.04 -7.41 -9.04
C ALA A 92 -1.41 -8.49 -10.06
N GLY A 93 -1.01 -9.75 -9.82
CA GLY A 93 -1.18 -10.81 -10.82
C GLY A 93 -0.54 -10.41 -12.16
N ASN A 94 -1.37 -10.25 -13.19
CA ASN A 94 -0.95 -9.82 -14.54
C ASN A 94 -1.22 -8.34 -14.84
N ILE A 95 -1.69 -7.57 -13.85
CA ILE A 95 -2.05 -6.15 -14.03
C ILE A 95 -0.76 -5.32 -14.00
N PRO A 96 -0.53 -4.41 -14.97
CA PRO A 96 0.65 -3.57 -14.98
C PRO A 96 0.68 -2.66 -13.75
N VAL A 97 1.85 -2.56 -13.13
CA VAL A 97 2.09 -1.76 -11.92
C VAL A 97 3.07 -0.64 -12.22
N PHE A 98 2.72 0.58 -11.85
CA PHE A 98 3.60 1.74 -11.87
C PHE A 98 3.76 2.26 -10.45
N ALA A 99 4.99 2.52 -10.02
CA ALA A 99 5.27 3.03 -8.69
C ALA A 99 6.18 4.25 -8.77
N VAL A 100 5.88 5.25 -7.95
CA VAL A 100 6.75 6.41 -7.72
C VAL A 100 7.19 6.43 -6.25
N PRO A 101 8.45 6.79 -5.94
CA PRO A 101 8.88 6.90 -4.55
C PRO A 101 8.33 8.17 -3.89
N GLY A 102 7.93 8.04 -2.63
CA GLY A 102 7.54 9.15 -1.75
C GLY A 102 8.70 9.68 -0.90
N ASN A 103 8.37 10.52 0.07
CA ASN A 103 9.35 11.12 1.00
C ASN A 103 10.04 10.08 1.87
N HIS A 104 9.31 9.09 2.41
CA HIS A 104 9.92 8.05 3.23
C HIS A 104 10.90 7.19 2.43
N ASP A 105 10.55 6.87 1.19
CA ASP A 105 11.42 6.14 0.27
C ASP A 105 12.70 6.93 -0.02
N HIS A 106 12.57 8.23 -0.33
CA HIS A 106 13.72 9.11 -0.55
C HIS A 106 14.61 9.24 0.68
N ILE A 107 14.05 9.32 1.88
CA ILE A 107 14.82 9.33 3.14
C ILE A 107 15.59 8.01 3.29
N CYS A 108 14.95 6.87 2.99
CA CYS A 108 15.63 5.56 3.00
C CYS A 108 16.78 5.53 1.98
N PHE A 109 16.56 6.02 0.76
CA PHE A 109 17.58 6.06 -0.29
C PHE A 109 18.76 6.98 0.04
N LYS A 110 18.51 8.11 0.71
CA LYS A 110 19.57 9.01 1.18
C LYS A 110 20.43 8.34 2.26
N LYS A 111 19.80 7.61 3.18
CA LYS A 111 20.52 6.88 4.25
C LYS A 111 21.28 5.66 3.71
N ASN A 112 20.75 5.03 2.66
CA ASN A 112 21.34 3.85 2.06
C ASN A 112 21.20 3.91 0.52
N PRO A 113 22.23 4.35 -0.20
CA PRO A 113 22.20 4.47 -1.66
C PRO A 113 21.93 3.15 -2.38
N ASN A 114 22.33 2.00 -1.80
CA ASN A 114 22.06 0.68 -2.37
C ASN A 114 20.56 0.35 -2.37
N ALA A 115 19.80 0.87 -1.39
CA ALA A 115 18.36 0.67 -1.32
C ALA A 115 17.63 1.21 -2.56
N LYS A 116 18.10 2.34 -3.14
CA LYS A 116 17.53 2.88 -4.39
C LYS A 116 17.73 1.91 -5.56
N LYS A 117 18.94 1.37 -5.70
CA LYS A 117 19.27 0.41 -6.77
C LYS A 117 18.45 -0.87 -6.60
N LEU A 118 18.34 -1.37 -5.37
CA LEU A 118 17.57 -2.58 -5.04
C LEU A 118 16.08 -2.39 -5.28
N PHE A 119 15.53 -1.24 -4.91
CA PHE A 119 14.12 -0.89 -5.14
C PHE A 119 13.82 -0.85 -6.65
N MET A 120 14.64 -0.16 -7.44
CA MET A 120 14.45 -0.05 -8.89
C MET A 120 14.66 -1.38 -9.62
N PHE A 121 15.49 -2.28 -9.09
CA PHE A 121 15.70 -3.61 -9.66
C PHE A 121 14.49 -4.54 -9.43
N ASN A 122 13.86 -4.48 -8.26
CA ASN A 122 12.78 -5.40 -7.89
C ASN A 122 11.37 -5.00 -8.38
N ILE A 123 11.21 -3.76 -8.85
CA ILE A 123 9.92 -3.21 -9.33
C ILE A 123 9.82 -3.26 -10.87
N LYS A 124 10.86 -3.72 -11.57
CA LYS A 124 10.76 -4.12 -12.98
C LYS A 124 10.01 -5.44 -13.12
#